data_AF-A0A6B3MZ13-F1
#
_entry.id   AF-A0A6B3MZ13-F1
#
_cell.length_a   1.000
_cell.length_b   1.000
_cell.length_c   1.000
_cell.angle_alpha   90.00
_cell.angle_beta   90.00
_cell.angle_gamma   90.00
#
_symmetry.space_group_name_H-M   'P 1'
#
loop_
_entity.id
_entity.type
_entity.pdbx_description
1 polymer ?
#
loop_
_entity_poly.entity_id
_entity_poly.type
_entity_poly.pdbx_seq_one_letter_code
_entity_poly.pdbx_strand_id
1 'polypeptide(L)'
;MDVYSFLQSLGIANPRGSGWLAVILTFGLAWAVTRCLMPTLRSFALEVGWADQPNARRLNQEPLPNAGGLAIYTGVVAALVLATLLRPIVIEGVLAQVLTILLGGSVLVLVGFIDDQFGLPAYVRLSVQIIAALLLVASGAGIKATFGTPIDVQLSMLLTVLWVVGITNAINLMDGMDGLAAGVSFITAMSLLAVSAQFPSRAAATLLLAALGGSALGFLRHNFHPSHIIMGDAGAYFFGYVLAASSILGSLKVTTVFALVPPVVFLLLPVLDTTQVFVRRLINGKNPLTTPGKDHLHHRLLAFGFSQRYVALILWGITLVSNWLAMKLQEMTPRVIYATTGGIILLLGITVLQRIRAK
;
A
#
# COMPACT_ATOMS: atom_id res chain seq x y z
N MET A 1 3.31 27.66 -21.62
CA MET A 1 2.83 27.59 -20.22
C MET A 1 4.02 27.70 -19.32
N ASP A 2 4.01 28.62 -18.36
CA ASP A 2 5.01 28.64 -17.29
C ASP A 2 4.77 27.48 -16.31
N VAL A 3 5.77 27.17 -15.47
CA VAL A 3 5.67 26.06 -14.52
C VAL A 3 4.49 26.26 -13.56
N TYR A 4 4.18 27.51 -13.20
CA TYR A 4 3.10 27.84 -12.29
C TYR A 4 1.72 27.48 -12.86
N SER A 5 1.41 27.94 -14.08
CA SER A 5 0.15 27.62 -14.78
C SER A 5 0.03 26.13 -15.09
N PHE A 6 1.16 25.45 -15.34
CA PHE A 6 1.18 23.99 -15.48
C PHE A 6 0.79 23.29 -14.19
N LEU A 7 1.40 23.64 -13.05
CA LEU A 7 1.09 23.02 -11.76
C LEU A 7 -0.35 23.29 -11.32
N GLN A 8 -0.88 24.50 -11.54
CA GLN A 8 -2.31 24.78 -11.30
C GLN A 8 -3.22 23.93 -12.19
N SER A 9 -2.84 23.71 -13.45
CA SER A 9 -3.60 22.85 -14.36
C SER A 9 -3.62 21.38 -13.96
N LEU A 10 -2.72 20.97 -13.05
CA LEU A 10 -2.68 19.67 -12.40
C LEU A 10 -3.43 19.64 -11.05
N GLY A 11 -4.20 20.67 -10.73
CA GLY A 11 -4.98 20.74 -9.49
C GLY A 11 -4.16 21.12 -8.25
N ILE A 12 -2.91 21.58 -8.41
CA ILE A 12 -2.13 22.09 -7.29
C ILE A 12 -2.63 23.50 -6.97
N ALA A 13 -3.47 23.61 -5.95
CA ALA A 13 -4.21 24.84 -5.61
C ALA A 13 -3.29 26.05 -5.32
N ASN A 14 -2.11 25.83 -4.72
CA ASN A 14 -1.13 26.89 -4.47
C ASN A 14 0.31 26.41 -4.78
N PRO A 15 0.76 26.50 -6.04
CA PRO A 15 2.13 26.10 -6.43
C PRO A 15 3.23 27.02 -5.88
N ARG A 16 2.89 28.16 -5.28
CA ARG A 16 3.83 29.01 -4.53
C ARG A 16 3.82 28.72 -3.03
N GLY A 17 2.85 27.94 -2.55
CA GLY A 17 2.75 27.55 -1.14
C GLY A 17 3.66 26.38 -0.79
N SER A 18 3.89 26.17 0.51
CA SER A 18 4.74 25.08 1.00
C SER A 18 4.09 23.69 0.96
N GLY A 19 2.79 23.59 0.66
CA GLY A 19 2.04 22.33 0.69
C GLY A 19 2.52 21.28 -0.31
N TRP A 20 2.68 21.65 -1.59
CA TRP A 20 3.17 20.72 -2.61
C TRP A 20 4.66 20.38 -2.42
N LEU A 21 5.46 21.34 -1.92
CA LEU A 21 6.84 21.10 -1.52
C LEU A 21 6.93 20.07 -0.39
N ALA A 22 6.07 20.16 0.63
CA ALA A 22 6.01 19.19 1.70
C ALA A 22 5.72 17.78 1.17
N VAL A 23 4.79 17.64 0.21
CA VAL A 23 4.47 16.34 -0.42
C VAL A 23 5.68 15.77 -1.18
N ILE A 24 6.37 16.59 -1.99
CA ILE A 24 7.56 16.15 -2.73
C ILE A 24 8.70 15.78 -1.79
N LEU A 25 8.96 16.59 -0.76
CA LEU A 25 10.00 16.32 0.22
C LEU A 25 9.68 15.06 1.04
N THR A 26 8.41 14.85 1.39
CA THR A 26 7.95 13.64 2.08
C THR A 26 8.20 12.40 1.21
N PHE A 27 7.81 12.44 -0.06
CA PHE A 27 8.07 11.37 -1.00
C PHE A 27 9.57 11.11 -1.18
N GLY A 28 10.34 12.17 -1.43
CA GLY A 28 11.78 12.10 -1.69
C GLY A 28 12.57 11.58 -0.49
N LEU A 29 12.22 12.02 0.72
CA LEU A 29 12.88 11.56 1.95
C LEU A 29 12.53 10.09 2.24
N ALA A 30 11.26 9.69 2.14
CA ALA A 30 10.87 8.30 2.32
C ALA A 30 11.59 7.39 1.32
N TRP A 31 11.65 7.81 0.05
CA TRP A 31 12.40 7.11 -0.98
C TRP A 31 13.89 6.98 -0.65
N ALA A 32 14.53 8.08 -0.26
CA ALA A 32 15.96 8.11 0.05
C ALA A 32 16.28 7.24 1.27
N VAL A 33 15.57 7.43 2.39
CA VAL A 33 15.78 6.66 3.63
C VAL A 33 15.56 5.19 3.40
N THR A 34 14.42 4.80 2.81
CA THR A 34 14.14 3.38 2.54
C THR A 34 15.20 2.82 1.60
N ARG A 35 15.56 3.50 0.51
CA ARG A 35 16.59 3.01 -0.42
C ARG A 35 17.96 2.84 0.24
N CYS A 36 18.40 3.80 1.05
CA CYS A 36 19.72 3.78 1.69
C CYS A 36 19.81 2.77 2.84
N LEU A 37 18.71 2.48 3.53
CA LEU A 37 18.69 1.56 4.66
C LEU A 37 18.66 0.08 4.24
N MET A 38 18.16 -0.23 3.03
CA MET A 38 18.01 -1.62 2.55
C MET A 38 19.32 -2.44 2.56
N PRO A 39 20.47 -1.93 2.06
CA PRO A 39 21.71 -2.72 2.06
C PRO A 39 22.17 -3.06 3.48
N THR A 40 22.15 -2.09 4.39
CA THR A 40 22.53 -2.29 5.80
C THR A 40 21.62 -3.29 6.48
N LEU A 41 20.29 -3.14 6.28
CA LEU A 41 19.32 -4.03 6.88
C LEU A 41 19.41 -5.46 6.32
N ARG A 42 19.70 -5.59 5.02
CA ARG A 42 19.94 -6.89 4.37
C ARG A 42 21.14 -7.60 4.99
N SER A 43 22.28 -6.91 5.14
CA SER A 43 23.48 -7.50 5.75
C SER A 43 23.22 -7.93 7.18
N PHE A 44 22.62 -7.05 7.98
CA PHE A 44 22.27 -7.35 9.37
C PHE A 44 21.31 -8.55 9.47
N ALA A 45 20.26 -8.58 8.65
CA ALA A 45 19.29 -9.66 8.64
C ALA A 45 19.91 -11.02 8.29
N LEU A 46 20.91 -11.05 7.39
CA LEU A 46 21.66 -12.27 7.09
C LEU A 46 22.54 -12.70 8.28
N GLU A 47 23.16 -11.77 8.99
CA GLU A 47 24.01 -12.05 10.16
C GLU A 47 23.21 -12.64 11.33
N VAL A 48 22.01 -12.13 11.59
CA VAL A 48 21.14 -12.59 12.70
C VAL A 48 20.18 -13.70 12.31
N GLY A 49 20.17 -14.12 11.04
CA GLY A 49 19.33 -15.22 10.54
C GLY A 49 17.88 -14.86 10.25
N TRP A 50 17.53 -13.57 10.10
CA TRP A 50 16.21 -13.10 9.67
C TRP A 50 16.03 -13.25 8.16
N ALA A 51 16.00 -14.50 7.70
CA ALA A 51 15.91 -14.84 6.29
C ALA A 51 14.91 -15.98 6.06
N ASP A 52 14.12 -15.84 4.99
CA ASP A 52 13.27 -16.91 4.48
C ASP A 52 14.17 -17.97 3.82
N GLN A 53 14.14 -19.18 4.37
CA GLN A 53 14.95 -20.28 3.86
C GLN A 53 14.34 -20.91 2.60
N PRO A 54 15.16 -21.38 1.64
CA PRO A 54 14.66 -22.09 0.47
C PRO A 54 13.81 -23.31 0.87
N ASN A 55 12.62 -23.42 0.29
CA ASN A 55 11.71 -24.57 0.50
C ASN A 55 10.90 -24.82 -0.78
N ALA A 56 10.37 -26.02 -0.97
CA ALA A 56 9.58 -26.46 -2.14
C ALA A 56 8.35 -25.58 -2.47
N ARG A 57 7.94 -24.72 -1.53
CA ARG A 57 6.84 -23.75 -1.67
C ARG A 57 7.30 -22.37 -2.16
N ARG A 58 8.56 -22.00 -1.93
CA ARG A 58 9.11 -20.67 -2.21
C ARG A 58 9.83 -20.63 -3.55
N LEU A 59 9.91 -19.45 -4.15
CA LEU A 59 10.59 -19.22 -5.44
C LEU A 59 12.10 -18.96 -5.27
N ASN A 60 12.56 -18.72 -4.04
CA ASN A 60 13.95 -18.37 -3.74
C ASN A 60 14.84 -19.61 -3.66
N GLN A 61 16.01 -19.54 -4.28
CA GLN A 61 17.01 -20.62 -4.27
C GLN A 61 18.08 -20.43 -3.17
N GLU A 62 18.21 -19.22 -2.64
CA GLU A 62 19.14 -18.84 -1.57
C GLU A 62 18.35 -18.20 -0.40
N PRO A 63 18.90 -18.22 0.83
CA PRO A 63 18.30 -17.50 1.97
C PRO A 63 18.10 -16.02 1.63
N LEU A 64 16.85 -15.57 1.70
CA LEU A 64 16.49 -14.21 1.32
C LEU A 64 15.93 -13.45 2.52
N PRO A 65 16.58 -12.34 2.96
CA PRO A 65 16.13 -11.58 4.12
C PRO A 65 14.68 -11.12 4.01
N ASN A 66 13.90 -11.24 5.09
CA ASN A 66 12.47 -10.87 5.12
C ASN A 66 12.16 -9.62 5.95
N ALA A 67 13.17 -8.79 6.25
CA ALA A 67 13.03 -7.61 7.11
C ALA A 67 12.70 -6.30 6.35
N GLY A 68 12.41 -6.34 5.04
CA GLY A 68 12.26 -5.13 4.21
C GLY A 68 11.22 -4.13 4.74
N GLY A 69 10.15 -4.62 5.37
CA GLY A 69 9.12 -3.82 6.01
C GLY A 69 9.62 -2.82 7.06
N LEU A 70 10.70 -3.15 7.78
CA LEU A 70 11.28 -2.25 8.78
C LEU A 70 11.87 -0.99 8.14
N ALA A 71 12.57 -1.15 7.00
CA ALA A 71 13.15 -0.01 6.29
C ALA A 71 12.09 0.81 5.52
N ILE A 72 11.00 0.18 5.08
CA ILE A 72 9.82 0.88 4.55
C ILE A 72 9.20 1.76 5.65
N TYR A 73 8.87 1.16 6.79
CA TYR A 73 8.25 1.86 7.90
C TYR A 73 9.13 3.00 8.44
N THR A 74 10.43 2.74 8.60
CA THR A 74 11.40 3.77 9.02
C THR A 74 11.44 4.95 8.04
N GLY A 75 11.42 4.69 6.73
CA GLY A 75 11.37 5.74 5.72
C GLY A 75 10.09 6.58 5.80
N VAL A 76 8.94 5.93 6.04
CA VAL A 76 7.66 6.64 6.22
C VAL A 76 7.67 7.51 7.48
N VAL A 77 8.11 6.96 8.63
CA VAL A 77 8.18 7.72 9.89
C VAL A 77 9.13 8.90 9.75
N ALA A 78 10.34 8.69 9.22
CA ALA A 78 11.32 9.76 9.02
C ALA A 78 10.76 10.89 8.14
N ALA A 79 10.07 10.52 7.05
CA ALA A 79 9.45 11.48 6.15
C ALA A 79 8.33 12.29 6.82
N LEU A 80 7.48 11.64 7.62
CA LEU A 80 6.38 12.31 8.31
C LEU A 80 6.87 13.19 9.46
N VAL A 81 7.91 12.78 10.19
CA VAL A 81 8.58 13.63 11.20
C VAL A 81 9.13 14.89 10.54
N LEU A 82 9.88 14.77 9.43
CA LEU A 82 10.37 15.95 8.72
C LEU A 82 9.22 16.83 8.20
N ALA A 83 8.16 16.22 7.66
CA ALA A 83 6.99 16.97 7.19
C ALA A 83 6.36 17.80 8.32
N THR A 84 6.25 17.24 9.53
CA THR A 84 5.74 17.98 10.70
C THR A 84 6.67 19.11 11.15
N LEU A 85 7.99 18.96 10.99
CA LEU A 85 8.97 20.00 11.32
C LEU A 85 8.96 21.15 10.31
N LEU A 86 8.86 20.84 9.02
CA LEU A 86 8.85 21.84 7.93
C LEU A 86 7.55 22.64 7.86
N ARG A 87 6.44 21.98 8.19
CA ARG A 87 5.14 22.61 8.29
C ARG A 87 4.44 21.97 9.48
N PRO A 88 4.45 22.61 10.66
CA PRO A 88 3.62 22.18 11.78
C PRO A 88 2.24 21.91 11.23
N ILE A 89 1.70 20.72 11.47
CA ILE A 89 0.38 20.35 10.97
C ILE A 89 -0.61 21.25 11.72
N VAL A 90 -0.91 22.41 11.13
CA VAL A 90 -1.67 23.50 11.77
C VAL A 90 -3.11 23.08 12.06
N ILE A 91 -3.58 22.01 11.40
CA ILE A 91 -4.91 21.45 11.62
C ILE A 91 -4.75 20.27 12.58
N GLU A 92 -5.09 20.47 13.85
CA GLU A 92 -5.03 19.43 14.91
C GLU A 92 -5.69 18.11 14.47
N GLY A 93 -6.79 18.19 13.72
CA GLY A 93 -7.48 17.02 13.18
C GLY A 93 -6.68 16.21 12.14
N VAL A 94 -5.84 16.85 11.34
CA VAL A 94 -4.96 16.15 10.37
C VAL A 94 -3.85 15.41 11.11
N LEU A 95 -3.27 16.03 12.14
CA LEU A 95 -2.23 15.40 12.94
C LEU A 95 -2.78 14.18 13.68
N ALA A 96 -3.95 14.29 14.32
CA ALA A 96 -4.60 13.19 15.01
C ALA A 96 -4.88 11.99 14.08
N GLN A 97 -5.33 12.24 12.85
CA GLN A 97 -5.55 11.19 11.86
C GLN A 97 -4.24 10.50 11.44
N VAL A 98 -3.20 11.28 11.14
CA VAL A 98 -1.88 10.74 10.80
C VAL A 98 -1.32 9.90 11.94
N LEU A 99 -1.39 10.40 13.18
CA LEU A 99 -0.91 9.69 14.37
C LEU A 99 -1.69 8.40 14.63
N THR A 100 -3.02 8.42 14.44
CA THR A 100 -3.84 7.21 14.61
C THR A 100 -3.46 6.13 13.60
N ILE A 101 -3.31 6.50 12.32
CA ILE A 101 -2.90 5.58 11.26
C ILE A 101 -1.47 5.09 11.52
N LEU A 102 -0.57 5.96 11.95
CA LEU A 102 0.78 5.52 12.32
C LEU A 102 0.77 4.58 13.51
N LEU A 103 -0.04 4.83 14.54
CA LEU A 103 -0.15 3.95 15.70
C LEU A 103 -0.61 2.54 15.28
N GLY A 104 -1.71 2.45 14.52
CA GLY A 104 -2.19 1.16 14.00
C GLY A 104 -1.16 0.48 13.08
N GLY A 105 -0.53 1.25 12.20
CA GLY A 105 0.54 0.76 11.33
C GLY A 105 1.76 0.27 12.10
N SER A 106 2.15 0.92 13.20
CA SER A 106 3.28 0.53 14.06
C SER A 106 3.02 -0.82 14.71
N VAL A 107 1.80 -1.00 15.23
CA VAL A 107 1.36 -2.27 15.82
C VAL A 107 1.37 -3.38 14.77
N LEU A 108 0.95 -3.08 13.53
CA LEU A 108 0.96 -4.05 12.44
C LEU A 108 2.36 -4.40 11.91
N VAL A 109 3.27 -3.43 11.85
CA VAL A 109 4.68 -3.68 11.53
C VAL A 109 5.30 -4.58 12.60
N LEU A 110 5.02 -4.31 13.89
CA LEU A 110 5.55 -5.11 14.99
C LEU A 110 5.02 -6.55 14.93
N VAL A 111 3.70 -6.75 14.82
CA VAL A 111 3.14 -8.11 14.76
C VAL A 111 3.56 -8.85 13.50
N GLY A 112 3.63 -8.16 12.36
CA GLY A 112 4.09 -8.75 11.10
C GLY A 112 5.57 -9.15 11.18
N PHE A 113 6.41 -8.32 11.79
CA PHE A 113 7.82 -8.67 11.99
C PHE A 113 7.99 -9.85 12.95
N ILE A 114 7.21 -9.91 14.03
CA ILE A 114 7.22 -11.07 14.95
C ILE A 114 6.73 -12.32 14.20
N ASP A 115 5.71 -12.21 13.35
CA ASP A 115 5.24 -13.33 12.52
C ASP A 115 6.32 -13.82 11.55
N ASP A 116 7.01 -12.91 10.88
CA ASP A 116 8.10 -13.21 9.95
C ASP A 116 9.23 -14.02 10.60
N GLN A 117 9.50 -13.82 11.90
CA GLN A 117 10.59 -14.48 12.62
C GLN A 117 10.15 -15.72 13.41
N PHE A 118 8.93 -15.73 13.94
CA PHE A 118 8.50 -16.74 14.91
C PHE A 118 7.27 -17.57 14.47
N GLY A 119 6.57 -17.18 13.40
CA GLY A 119 5.39 -17.89 12.91
C GLY A 119 4.21 -17.85 13.88
N LEU A 120 3.52 -16.72 13.93
CA LEU A 120 2.35 -16.51 14.77
C LEU A 120 1.10 -17.27 14.27
N PRO A 121 0.23 -17.71 15.19
CA PRO A 121 -1.06 -18.26 14.81
C PRO A 121 -1.93 -17.25 14.07
N ALA A 122 -2.70 -17.72 13.08
CA ALA A 122 -3.56 -16.86 12.26
C ALA A 122 -4.54 -16.00 13.08
N TYR A 123 -5.06 -16.51 14.21
CA TYR A 123 -5.98 -15.76 15.07
C TYR A 123 -5.31 -14.56 15.76
N VAL A 124 -4.01 -14.63 16.09
CA VAL A 124 -3.26 -13.51 16.68
C VAL A 124 -3.15 -12.39 15.65
N ARG A 125 -2.72 -12.73 14.43
CA ARG A 125 -2.56 -11.78 13.32
C ARG A 125 -3.88 -11.08 12.99
N LEU A 126 -4.97 -11.86 12.87
CA LEU A 126 -6.31 -11.31 12.64
C LEU A 126 -6.80 -10.43 13.78
N SER A 127 -6.57 -10.82 15.04
CA SER A 127 -6.99 -10.04 16.21
C SER A 127 -6.33 -8.67 16.23
N VAL A 128 -5.02 -8.61 15.94
CA VAL A 128 -4.27 -7.34 15.90
C VAL A 128 -4.71 -6.47 14.71
N GLN A 129 -4.99 -7.06 13.55
CA GLN A 129 -5.57 -6.32 12.40
C GLN A 129 -6.97 -5.76 12.71
N ILE A 130 -7.81 -6.50 13.44
CA ILE A 130 -9.12 -6.02 13.89
C ILE A 130 -8.94 -4.84 14.86
N ILE A 131 -8.02 -4.94 15.82
CA ILE A 131 -7.72 -3.84 16.76
C ILE A 131 -7.26 -2.59 15.99
N ALA A 132 -6.35 -2.74 15.02
CA ALA A 132 -5.88 -1.63 14.19
C ALA A 132 -7.02 -0.98 13.37
N ALA A 133 -7.98 -1.77 12.89
CA ALA A 133 -9.18 -1.27 12.21
C ALA A 133 -10.13 -0.54 13.17
N LEU A 134 -10.32 -1.05 14.39
CA LEU A 134 -11.14 -0.41 15.41
C LEU A 134 -10.55 0.93 15.89
N LEU A 135 -9.23 1.07 15.93
CA LEU A 135 -8.57 2.37 16.18
C LEU A 135 -8.96 3.41 15.13
N LEU A 136 -9.06 3.02 13.85
CA LEU A 136 -9.52 3.90 12.78
C LEU A 136 -10.98 4.31 12.98
N VAL A 137 -11.85 3.36 13.31
CA VAL A 137 -13.25 3.63 13.66
C VAL A 137 -13.33 4.64 14.82
N ALA A 138 -12.57 4.42 15.90
CA ALA A 138 -12.57 5.27 17.08
C ALA A 138 -12.11 6.72 16.78
N SER A 139 -11.17 6.88 15.84
CA SER A 139 -10.75 8.22 15.37
C SER A 139 -11.72 8.90 14.40
N GLY A 140 -12.81 8.22 14.03
CA GLY A 140 -13.78 8.70 13.02
C GLY A 140 -13.30 8.53 11.57
N ALA A 141 -12.13 7.93 11.35
CA ALA A 141 -11.55 7.63 10.05
C ALA A 141 -12.01 6.26 9.55
N GLY A 142 -13.31 6.10 9.27
CA GLY A 142 -13.89 4.85 8.79
C GLY A 142 -15.00 5.05 7.76
N ILE A 143 -15.53 3.93 7.28
CA ILE A 143 -16.74 3.90 6.45
C ILE A 143 -17.92 4.29 7.34
N LYS A 144 -18.73 5.26 6.89
CA LYS A 144 -19.96 5.67 7.58
C LYS A 144 -21.17 5.23 6.77
N ALA A 145 -21.82 4.16 7.19
CA ALA A 145 -23.15 3.80 6.70
C ALA A 145 -24.15 4.86 7.19
N THR A 146 -24.96 5.40 6.27
CA THR A 146 -25.94 6.44 6.58
C THR A 146 -27.26 6.13 5.89
N PHE A 147 -27.84 4.99 6.24
CA PHE A 147 -29.16 4.55 5.74
C PHE A 147 -30.30 5.09 6.62
N GLY A 148 -29.98 5.77 7.73
CA GLY A 148 -30.96 6.31 8.67
C GLY A 148 -31.52 5.26 9.62
N THR A 149 -30.79 4.15 9.82
CA THR A 149 -31.27 3.02 10.61
C THR A 149 -30.46 2.85 11.90
N PRO A 150 -31.05 2.25 12.97
CA PRO A 150 -30.32 1.99 14.22
C PRO A 150 -29.09 1.08 14.04
N ILE A 151 -29.02 0.31 12.96
CA ILE A 151 -27.91 -0.62 12.67
C ILE A 151 -26.73 0.06 11.94
N ASP A 152 -26.86 1.33 11.56
CA ASP A 152 -25.86 2.07 10.77
C ASP A 152 -24.48 2.09 11.47
N VAL A 153 -24.46 2.19 12.79
CA VAL A 153 -23.21 2.20 13.57
C VAL A 153 -22.51 0.84 13.51
N GLN A 154 -23.25 -0.25 13.74
CA GLN A 154 -22.71 -1.60 13.68
C GLN A 154 -22.26 -1.94 12.26
N LEU A 155 -23.02 -1.52 11.25
CA LEU A 155 -22.68 -1.71 9.85
C LEU A 155 -21.42 -0.92 9.46
N SER A 156 -21.29 0.33 9.92
CA SER A 156 -20.08 1.16 9.72
C SER A 156 -18.83 0.49 10.29
N MET A 157 -18.93 -0.04 11.52
CA MET A 157 -17.84 -0.77 12.17
C MET A 157 -17.49 -2.03 11.40
N LEU A 158 -18.49 -2.86 11.07
CA LEU A 158 -18.30 -4.12 10.34
C LEU A 158 -17.65 -3.88 8.97
N LEU A 159 -18.18 -2.93 8.20
CA LEU A 159 -17.63 -2.59 6.88
C LEU A 159 -16.20 -2.08 6.97
N THR A 160 -15.89 -1.23 7.95
CA THR A 160 -14.52 -0.71 8.15
C THR A 160 -13.56 -1.83 8.52
N VAL A 161 -13.94 -2.72 9.45
CA VAL A 161 -13.11 -3.86 9.85
C VAL A 161 -12.89 -4.81 8.67
N LEU A 162 -13.96 -5.21 7.97
CA LEU A 162 -13.85 -6.08 6.81
C LEU A 162 -12.98 -5.47 5.70
N TRP A 163 -13.12 -4.17 5.45
CA TRP A 163 -12.31 -3.47 4.46
C TRP A 163 -10.83 -3.45 4.85
N VAL A 164 -10.52 -2.99 6.06
CA VAL A 164 -9.12 -2.84 6.51
C VAL A 164 -8.44 -4.20 6.62
N VAL A 165 -9.05 -5.17 7.29
CA VAL A 165 -8.51 -6.52 7.44
C VAL A 165 -8.40 -7.21 6.08
N GLY A 166 -9.44 -7.10 5.24
CA GLY A 166 -9.47 -7.73 3.92
C GLY A 166 -8.36 -7.23 3.00
N ILE A 167 -8.20 -5.91 2.88
CA ILE A 167 -7.14 -5.30 2.06
C ILE A 167 -5.75 -5.58 2.63
N THR A 168 -5.60 -5.56 3.96
CA THR A 168 -4.32 -5.90 4.64
C THR A 168 -3.86 -7.31 4.27
N ASN A 169 -4.75 -8.31 4.36
CA ASN A 169 -4.44 -9.68 3.96
C ASN A 169 -4.28 -9.82 2.45
N ALA A 170 -5.04 -9.07 1.65
CA ALA A 170 -4.93 -9.12 0.19
C ALA A 170 -3.54 -8.69 -0.29
N ILE A 171 -2.98 -7.61 0.27
CA ILE A 171 -1.62 -7.18 -0.06
C ILE A 171 -0.57 -8.19 0.43
N ASN A 172 -0.75 -8.77 1.62
CA ASN A 172 0.13 -9.83 2.13
C ASN A 172 0.14 -11.08 1.23
N LEU A 173 -1.00 -11.55 0.76
CA LEU A 173 -1.09 -12.68 -0.16
C LEU A 173 -0.46 -12.39 -1.54
N MET A 174 -0.42 -11.12 -1.95
CA MET A 174 0.24 -10.70 -3.19
C MET A 174 1.77 -10.60 -3.05
N ASP A 175 2.33 -10.54 -1.84
CA ASP A 175 3.78 -10.49 -1.58
C ASP A 175 4.49 -11.86 -1.77
N GLY A 176 3.92 -12.73 -2.61
CA GLY A 176 4.51 -14.02 -3.00
C GLY A 176 5.49 -13.94 -4.19
N MET A 177 5.69 -12.75 -4.77
CA MET A 177 6.51 -12.54 -5.96
C MET A 177 7.30 -11.23 -5.91
N ASP A 178 8.57 -11.29 -6.27
CA ASP A 178 9.48 -10.15 -6.45
C ASP A 178 8.83 -8.98 -7.20
N GLY A 179 8.78 -7.82 -6.54
CA GLY A 179 8.29 -6.56 -7.10
C GLY A 179 6.77 -6.45 -7.24
N LEU A 180 6.00 -7.52 -7.02
CA LEU A 180 4.56 -7.50 -7.25
C LEU A 180 3.84 -6.59 -6.24
N ALA A 181 3.88 -6.92 -4.95
CA ALA A 181 3.16 -6.18 -3.91
C ALA A 181 3.64 -4.72 -3.81
N ALA A 182 4.95 -4.48 -3.88
CA ALA A 182 5.52 -3.13 -3.82
C ALA A 182 5.11 -2.27 -5.03
N GLY A 183 5.12 -2.82 -6.25
CA GLY A 183 4.74 -2.06 -7.45
C GLY A 183 3.25 -1.78 -7.52
N VAL A 184 2.40 -2.75 -7.14
CA VAL A 184 0.94 -2.55 -7.02
C VAL A 184 0.65 -1.48 -5.97
N SER A 185 1.28 -1.58 -4.80
CA SER A 185 1.12 -0.59 -3.73
C SER A 185 1.60 0.81 -4.14
N PHE A 186 2.70 0.91 -4.90
CA PHE A 186 3.17 2.19 -5.44
C PHE A 186 2.15 2.82 -6.40
N ILE A 187 1.61 2.05 -7.34
CA ILE A 187 0.62 2.54 -8.31
C ILE A 187 -0.64 3.03 -7.58
N THR A 188 -1.15 2.25 -6.63
CA THR A 188 -2.32 2.61 -5.83
C THR A 188 -2.04 3.82 -4.95
N ALA A 189 -0.88 3.86 -4.29
CA ALA A 189 -0.50 4.99 -3.43
C ALA A 189 -0.44 6.30 -4.22
N MET A 190 0.22 6.31 -5.39
CA MET A 190 0.34 7.50 -6.22
C MET A 190 -1.00 7.95 -6.83
N SER A 191 -1.87 7.01 -7.20
CA SER A 191 -3.19 7.33 -7.74
C SER A 191 -4.13 7.90 -6.66
N LEU A 192 -4.14 7.28 -5.46
CA LEU A 192 -4.86 7.83 -4.30
C LEU A 192 -4.27 9.16 -3.84
N LEU A 193 -2.94 9.36 -3.96
CA LEU A 193 -2.29 10.63 -3.65
C LEU A 193 -2.85 11.73 -4.56
N ALA A 194 -2.89 11.48 -5.86
CA ALA A 194 -3.40 12.42 -6.84
C ALA A 194 -4.86 12.83 -6.55
N VAL A 195 -5.72 11.87 -6.16
CA VAL A 195 -7.10 12.13 -5.73
C VAL A 195 -7.13 12.92 -4.41
N SER A 196 -6.42 12.46 -3.38
CA SER A 196 -6.45 13.08 -2.05
C SER A 196 -5.95 14.52 -2.07
N ALA A 197 -4.96 14.83 -2.91
CA ALA A 197 -4.41 16.16 -3.08
C ALA A 197 -5.42 17.18 -3.62
N GLN A 198 -6.54 16.73 -4.22
CA GLN A 198 -7.63 17.61 -4.67
C GLN A 198 -8.54 18.08 -3.52
N PHE A 199 -8.46 17.45 -2.34
CA PHE A 199 -9.37 17.69 -1.23
C PHE A 199 -8.59 18.08 0.03
N PRO A 200 -8.69 19.34 0.51
CA PRO A 200 -8.01 19.77 1.74
C PRO A 200 -8.34 18.91 2.97
N SER A 201 -9.56 18.35 3.03
CA SER A 201 -10.01 17.44 4.10
C SER A 201 -9.29 16.09 4.11
N ARG A 202 -8.52 15.76 3.05
CA ARG A 202 -7.75 14.51 2.91
C ARG A 202 -6.24 14.72 3.03
N ALA A 203 -5.80 15.87 3.57
CA ALA A 203 -4.37 16.18 3.72
C ALA A 203 -3.56 15.10 4.46
N ALA A 204 -4.15 14.44 5.46
CA ALA A 204 -3.53 13.31 6.15
C ALA A 204 -3.20 12.15 5.20
N ALA A 205 -4.18 11.76 4.35
CA ALA A 205 -3.97 10.75 3.32
C ALA A 205 -2.89 11.19 2.34
N THR A 206 -2.89 12.46 1.91
CA THR A 206 -1.89 12.97 0.96
C THR A 206 -0.47 12.81 1.46
N LEU A 207 -0.19 13.15 2.73
CA LEU A 207 1.15 12.98 3.32
C LEU A 207 1.52 11.51 3.51
N LEU A 208 0.60 10.69 4.04
CA LEU A 208 0.81 9.25 4.23
C LEU A 208 1.08 8.54 2.89
N LEU A 209 0.30 8.83 1.86
CA LEU A 209 0.46 8.23 0.53
C LEU A 209 1.73 8.71 -0.17
N ALA A 210 2.18 9.96 0.07
CA ALA A 210 3.46 10.44 -0.44
C ALA A 210 4.62 9.68 0.18
N ALA A 211 4.61 9.52 1.51
CA ALA A 211 5.61 8.74 2.22
C ALA A 211 5.58 7.26 1.78
N LEU A 212 4.39 6.68 1.70
CA LEU A 212 4.19 5.29 1.30
C LEU A 212 4.65 5.04 -0.14
N GLY A 213 4.31 5.93 -1.08
CA GLY A 213 4.79 5.87 -2.47
C GLY A 213 6.31 6.00 -2.57
N GLY A 214 6.91 6.93 -1.83
CA GLY A 214 8.36 7.10 -1.79
C GLY A 214 9.07 5.84 -1.28
N SER A 215 8.64 5.33 -0.13
CA SER A 215 9.18 4.11 0.46
C SER A 215 8.99 2.87 -0.43
N ALA A 216 7.82 2.72 -1.08
CA ALA A 216 7.56 1.65 -2.05
C ALA A 216 8.58 1.67 -3.20
N LEU A 217 8.81 2.85 -3.78
CA LEU A 217 9.77 2.99 -4.87
C LEU A 217 11.22 2.73 -4.42
N GLY A 218 11.58 3.16 -3.20
CA GLY A 218 12.90 2.93 -2.61
C GLY A 218 13.16 1.46 -2.31
N PHE A 219 12.15 0.75 -1.82
CA PHE A 219 12.17 -0.70 -1.60
C PHE A 219 12.21 -1.48 -2.92
N LEU A 220 11.40 -1.08 -3.90
CA LEU A 220 11.28 -1.77 -5.19
C LEU A 220 12.63 -1.87 -5.93
N ARG A 221 13.52 -0.90 -5.73
CA ARG A 221 14.90 -0.96 -6.27
C ARG A 221 15.69 -2.18 -5.79
N HIS A 222 15.39 -2.72 -4.62
CA HIS A 222 16.06 -3.89 -4.03
C HIS A 222 15.23 -5.17 -4.15
N ASN A 223 13.91 -5.03 -4.31
CA ASN A 223 12.97 -6.13 -4.38
C ASN A 223 12.62 -6.57 -5.82
N PHE A 224 12.79 -5.72 -6.83
CA PHE A 224 12.48 -6.10 -8.22
C PHE A 224 13.40 -7.21 -8.75
N HIS A 225 12.78 -8.21 -9.40
CA HIS A 225 13.40 -9.49 -9.71
C HIS A 225 14.76 -9.41 -10.46
N PRO A 226 15.78 -10.17 -10.00
CA PRO A 226 15.82 -10.99 -8.78
C PRO A 226 15.83 -10.13 -7.52
N SER A 227 15.09 -10.48 -6.48
CA SER A 227 15.10 -9.72 -5.22
C SER A 227 16.39 -9.94 -4.41
N HIS A 228 16.77 -8.95 -3.60
CA HIS A 228 17.82 -9.07 -2.59
C HIS A 228 17.28 -9.09 -1.15
N ILE A 229 16.01 -8.71 -0.98
CA ILE A 229 15.29 -8.62 0.27
C ILE A 229 13.78 -8.68 -0.03
N ILE A 230 13.03 -9.42 0.78
CA ILE A 230 11.57 -9.55 0.75
C ILE A 230 10.96 -8.48 1.66
N MET A 231 9.72 -8.10 1.38
CA MET A 231 8.98 -7.12 2.17
C MET A 231 8.64 -7.68 3.56
N GLY A 232 8.24 -8.95 3.62
CA GLY A 232 7.80 -9.61 4.85
C GLY A 232 6.39 -9.18 5.24
N ASP A 233 5.79 -9.92 6.16
CA ASP A 233 4.48 -9.62 6.75
C ASP A 233 4.47 -8.23 7.39
N ALA A 234 5.59 -7.79 7.99
CA ALA A 234 5.74 -6.44 8.53
C ALA A 234 5.42 -5.35 7.49
N GLY A 235 6.02 -5.44 6.30
CA GLY A 235 5.83 -4.45 5.25
C GLY A 235 4.49 -4.61 4.56
N ALA A 236 4.06 -5.84 4.30
CA ALA A 236 2.81 -6.08 3.58
C ALA A 236 1.58 -5.69 4.41
N TYR A 237 1.59 -5.95 5.72
CA TYR A 237 0.52 -5.47 6.62
C TYR A 237 0.49 -3.95 6.66
N PHE A 238 1.65 -3.30 6.73
CA PHE A 238 1.73 -1.84 6.74
C PHE A 238 1.20 -1.22 5.44
N PHE A 239 1.62 -1.72 4.28
CA PHE A 239 1.11 -1.26 2.98
C PHE A 239 -0.41 -1.42 2.88
N GLY A 240 -0.91 -2.63 3.14
CA GLY A 240 -2.33 -2.92 3.04
C GLY A 240 -3.17 -2.07 4.00
N TYR A 241 -2.73 -1.90 5.25
CA TYR A 241 -3.41 -1.06 6.23
C TYR A 241 -3.44 0.41 5.81
N VAL A 242 -2.31 1.00 5.42
CA VAL A 242 -2.25 2.42 5.06
C VAL A 242 -3.03 2.69 3.77
N LEU A 243 -2.98 1.80 2.77
CA LEU A 243 -3.78 1.92 1.56
C LEU A 243 -5.28 1.80 1.86
N ALA A 244 -5.68 0.85 2.69
CA ALA A 244 -7.08 0.67 3.09
C ALA A 244 -7.62 1.87 3.86
N ALA A 245 -6.85 2.38 4.83
CA ALA A 245 -7.20 3.56 5.60
C ALA A 245 -7.29 4.80 4.70
N SER A 246 -6.29 5.01 3.84
CA SER A 246 -6.22 6.18 2.96
C SER A 246 -7.31 6.20 1.90
N SER A 247 -7.77 5.04 1.42
CA SER A 247 -8.85 4.95 0.43
C SER A 247 -10.23 5.32 0.98
N ILE A 248 -10.39 5.30 2.31
CA ILE A 248 -11.64 5.67 3.00
C ILE A 248 -11.49 6.91 3.89
N LEU A 249 -10.32 7.56 3.85
CA LEU A 249 -9.98 8.73 4.66
C LEU A 249 -10.82 9.95 4.23
N GLY A 250 -11.29 10.72 5.21
CA GLY A 250 -12.29 11.77 5.02
C GLY A 250 -13.73 11.30 5.27
N SER A 251 -13.89 10.16 5.94
CA SER A 251 -15.17 9.53 6.26
C SER A 251 -16.03 9.26 5.03
N LEU A 252 -15.69 8.20 4.28
CA LEU A 252 -16.50 7.75 3.15
C LEU A 252 -17.95 7.49 3.62
N LYS A 253 -18.86 8.39 3.22
CA LYS A 253 -20.29 8.24 3.50
C LYS A 253 -20.88 7.28 2.49
N VAL A 254 -21.33 6.14 2.98
CA VAL A 254 -22.01 5.10 2.22
C VAL A 254 -23.50 5.28 2.43
N THR A 255 -24.11 6.05 1.55
CA THR A 255 -25.57 6.13 1.37
C THR A 255 -26.07 5.07 0.40
N THR A 256 -25.18 4.53 -0.45
CA THR A 256 -25.46 3.48 -1.42
C THR A 256 -24.27 2.54 -1.55
N VAL A 257 -24.49 1.28 -1.94
CA VAL A 257 -23.41 0.31 -2.22
C VAL A 257 -22.43 0.85 -3.28
N PHE A 258 -22.91 1.68 -4.21
CA PHE A 258 -22.09 2.31 -5.25
C PHE A 258 -20.98 3.24 -4.69
N ALA A 259 -21.15 3.77 -3.47
CA ALA A 259 -20.11 4.59 -2.83
C ALA A 259 -18.81 3.82 -2.53
N LEU A 260 -18.87 2.48 -2.46
CA LEU A 260 -17.70 1.61 -2.26
C LEU A 260 -16.97 1.27 -3.57
N VAL A 261 -17.58 1.58 -4.73
CA VAL A 261 -17.00 1.23 -6.03
C VAL A 261 -15.63 1.88 -6.23
N PRO A 262 -15.42 3.20 -6.01
CA PRO A 262 -14.12 3.80 -6.28
C PRO A 262 -12.96 3.19 -5.45
N PRO A 263 -13.08 3.02 -4.11
CA PRO A 263 -12.05 2.32 -3.32
C PRO A 263 -11.76 0.89 -3.82
N VAL A 264 -12.80 0.14 -4.18
CA VAL A 264 -12.64 -1.23 -4.74
C VAL A 264 -11.89 -1.19 -6.06
N VAL A 265 -12.15 -0.21 -6.93
CA VAL A 265 -11.47 -0.12 -8.23
C VAL A 265 -10.00 0.29 -8.08
N PHE A 266 -9.64 1.13 -7.11
CA PHE A 266 -8.22 1.43 -6.79
C PHE A 266 -7.43 0.18 -6.37
N LEU A 267 -8.08 -0.73 -5.63
CA LEU A 267 -7.50 -1.95 -5.08
C LEU A 267 -8.02 -3.20 -5.78
N LEU A 268 -8.44 -3.06 -7.05
CA LEU A 268 -9.17 -4.11 -7.76
C LEU A 268 -8.38 -5.40 -7.85
N LEU A 269 -7.09 -5.31 -8.18
CA LEU A 269 -6.24 -6.50 -8.31
C LEU A 269 -6.13 -7.28 -6.98
N PRO A 270 -5.74 -6.68 -5.83
CA PRO A 270 -5.75 -7.35 -4.53
C PRO A 270 -7.12 -7.95 -4.17
N VAL A 271 -8.20 -7.19 -4.37
CA VAL A 271 -9.56 -7.63 -4.04
C VAL A 271 -9.98 -8.82 -4.89
N LEU A 272 -9.77 -8.76 -6.21
CA LEU A 272 -10.13 -9.84 -7.13
C LEU A 272 -9.31 -11.10 -6.86
N ASP A 273 -7.99 -11.00 -6.70
CA ASP A 273 -7.13 -12.15 -6.47
C ASP A 273 -7.51 -12.89 -5.18
N THR A 274 -7.71 -12.13 -4.09
CA THR A 274 -8.08 -12.70 -2.79
C THR A 274 -9.49 -13.28 -2.80
N THR A 275 -10.47 -12.56 -3.36
CA THR A 275 -11.86 -13.01 -3.44
C THR A 275 -11.97 -14.27 -4.30
N GLN A 276 -11.28 -14.32 -5.44
CA GLN A 276 -11.28 -15.49 -6.32
C GLN A 276 -10.73 -16.72 -5.59
N VAL A 277 -9.61 -16.59 -4.88
CA VAL A 277 -9.01 -17.69 -4.12
C VAL A 277 -9.94 -18.13 -2.99
N PHE A 278 -10.53 -17.19 -2.26
CA PHE A 278 -11.46 -17.47 -1.17
C PHE A 278 -12.69 -18.25 -1.65
N VAL A 279 -13.36 -17.74 -2.68
CA VAL A 279 -14.57 -18.35 -3.27
C VAL A 279 -14.25 -19.72 -3.84
N ARG A 280 -13.15 -19.88 -4.58
CA ARG A 280 -12.77 -21.16 -5.18
C ARG A 280 -12.47 -22.21 -4.11
N ARG A 281 -11.85 -21.84 -2.99
CA ARG A 281 -11.61 -22.77 -1.88
C ARG A 281 -12.92 -23.21 -1.23
N LEU A 282 -13.84 -22.27 -1.00
CA LEU A 282 -15.15 -22.57 -0.42
C LEU A 282 -15.98 -23.52 -1.30
N ILE A 283 -16.03 -23.26 -2.62
CA ILE A 283 -16.73 -24.14 -3.58
C ILE A 283 -16.15 -25.56 -3.57
N ASN A 284 -14.84 -25.70 -3.35
CA ASN A 284 -14.17 -26.99 -3.28
C ASN A 284 -14.17 -27.61 -1.86
N GLY A 285 -14.96 -27.08 -0.92
CA GLY A 285 -15.03 -27.58 0.46
C GLY A 285 -13.76 -27.40 1.28
N LYS A 286 -12.83 -26.54 0.83
CA LYS A 286 -11.56 -26.25 1.51
C LYS A 286 -11.71 -25.00 2.38
N ASN A 287 -11.06 -24.99 3.55
CA ASN A 287 -11.03 -23.81 4.39
C ASN A 287 -10.16 -22.72 3.73
N PRO A 288 -10.73 -21.56 3.36
CA PRO A 288 -10.00 -20.53 2.63
C PRO A 288 -8.89 -19.87 3.44
N LEU A 289 -9.01 -19.86 4.78
CA LEU A 289 -8.08 -19.17 5.69
C LEU A 289 -6.88 -20.04 6.08
N THR A 290 -7.05 -21.36 6.12
CA THR A 290 -5.99 -22.27 6.60
C THR A 290 -5.33 -23.08 5.50
N THR A 291 -5.96 -23.21 4.33
CA THR A 291 -5.43 -24.04 3.25
C THR A 291 -4.35 -23.29 2.45
N PRO A 292 -3.09 -23.72 2.45
CA PRO A 292 -2.06 -23.13 1.58
C PRO A 292 -2.33 -23.55 0.12
N GLY A 293 -2.03 -22.68 -0.86
CA GLY A 293 -2.22 -23.04 -2.27
C GLY A 293 -1.59 -22.07 -3.26
N LYS A 294 -1.30 -22.57 -4.47
CA LYS A 294 -0.76 -21.80 -5.61
C LYS A 294 -1.88 -21.24 -6.51
N ASP A 295 -3.01 -20.88 -5.90
CA ASP A 295 -4.25 -20.55 -6.62
C ASP A 295 -4.35 -19.10 -7.08
N HIS A 296 -3.42 -18.25 -6.60
CA HIS A 296 -3.33 -16.82 -6.91
C HIS A 296 -2.96 -16.58 -8.38
N LEU A 297 -3.40 -15.45 -8.93
CA LEU A 297 -3.20 -15.06 -10.33
C LEU A 297 -1.73 -15.10 -10.73
N HIS A 298 -0.83 -14.64 -9.87
CA HIS A 298 0.61 -14.61 -10.15
C HIS A 298 1.18 -16.03 -10.31
N HIS A 299 0.75 -17.00 -9.50
CA HIS A 299 1.15 -18.40 -9.65
C HIS A 299 0.61 -19.03 -10.94
N ARG A 300 -0.61 -18.69 -11.34
CA ARG A 300 -1.19 -19.18 -12.60
C ARG A 300 -0.42 -18.67 -13.82
N LEU A 301 -0.08 -17.38 -13.83
CA LEU A 301 0.72 -16.79 -14.91
C LEU A 301 2.13 -17.40 -14.96
N LEU A 302 2.77 -17.65 -13.81
CA LEU A 302 4.04 -18.40 -13.78
C LEU A 302 3.89 -19.83 -14.34
N ALA A 303 2.78 -20.52 -14.01
CA ALA A 303 2.52 -21.87 -14.51
C ALA A 303 2.27 -21.91 -16.03
N PHE A 304 1.82 -20.81 -16.64
CA PHE A 304 1.74 -20.64 -18.10
C PHE A 304 3.11 -20.42 -18.77
N GLY A 305 4.20 -20.34 -18.00
CA GLY A 305 5.57 -20.20 -18.52
C GLY A 305 6.08 -18.76 -18.59
N PHE A 306 5.34 -17.76 -18.09
CA PHE A 306 5.85 -16.39 -18.01
C PHE A 306 6.95 -16.26 -16.95
N SER A 307 7.96 -15.42 -17.20
CA SER A 307 8.97 -15.10 -16.18
C SER A 307 8.38 -14.20 -15.07
N GLN A 308 8.93 -14.25 -13.85
CA GLN A 308 8.50 -13.39 -12.74
C GLN A 308 8.44 -11.90 -13.13
N ARG A 309 9.40 -11.41 -13.92
CA ARG A 309 9.42 -10.02 -14.39
C ARG A 309 8.23 -9.70 -15.27
N TYR A 310 7.92 -10.58 -16.24
CA TYR A 310 6.79 -10.39 -17.13
C TYR A 310 5.47 -10.42 -16.35
N VAL A 311 5.31 -11.35 -15.41
CA VAL A 311 4.11 -11.42 -14.57
C VAL A 311 3.94 -10.14 -13.74
N ALA A 312 4.99 -9.65 -13.09
CA ALA A 312 4.93 -8.39 -12.34
C ALA A 312 4.50 -7.21 -13.23
N LEU A 313 5.10 -7.06 -14.42
CA LEU A 313 4.75 -5.98 -15.36
C LEU A 313 3.31 -6.07 -15.88
N ILE A 314 2.81 -7.27 -16.17
CA ILE A 314 1.40 -7.47 -16.58
C ILE A 314 0.46 -7.04 -15.45
N LEU A 315 0.73 -7.48 -14.22
CA LEU A 315 -0.10 -7.17 -13.06
C LEU A 315 -0.01 -5.68 -12.67
N TRP A 316 1.15 -5.04 -12.85
CA TRP A 316 1.28 -3.58 -12.76
C TRP A 316 0.45 -2.87 -13.82
N GLY A 317 0.44 -3.37 -15.07
CA GLY A 317 -0.40 -2.84 -16.15
C GLY A 317 -1.89 -2.91 -15.81
N ILE A 318 -2.37 -4.04 -15.31
CA ILE A 318 -3.77 -4.21 -14.86
C ILE A 318 -4.09 -3.25 -13.71
N THR A 319 -3.17 -3.10 -12.76
CA THR A 319 -3.31 -2.16 -11.64
C THR A 319 -3.37 -0.72 -12.14
N LEU A 320 -2.53 -0.35 -13.12
CA LEU A 320 -2.51 0.98 -13.70
C LEU A 320 -3.81 1.32 -14.44
N VAL A 321 -4.35 0.36 -15.21
CA VAL A 321 -5.63 0.53 -15.93
C VAL A 321 -6.81 0.66 -14.96
N SER A 322 -6.86 -0.20 -13.93
CA SER A 322 -7.91 -0.09 -12.90
C SER A 322 -7.81 1.24 -12.13
N ASN A 323 -6.61 1.69 -11.78
CA ASN A 323 -6.42 2.96 -11.09
C ASN A 323 -6.72 4.18 -11.98
N TRP A 324 -6.43 4.10 -13.29
CA TRP A 324 -6.87 5.08 -14.28
C TRP A 324 -8.41 5.20 -14.30
N LEU A 325 -9.11 4.06 -14.31
CA LEU A 325 -10.58 4.03 -14.25
C LEU A 325 -11.09 4.57 -12.92
N ALA A 326 -10.46 4.22 -11.80
CA ALA A 326 -10.83 4.72 -10.48
C ALA A 326 -10.72 6.25 -10.37
N MET A 327 -9.62 6.83 -10.89
CA MET A 327 -9.48 8.29 -10.98
C MET A 327 -10.55 8.94 -11.86
N LYS A 328 -10.92 8.30 -12.98
CA LYS A 328 -12.03 8.76 -13.82
C LYS A 328 -13.39 8.70 -13.09
N LEU A 329 -13.63 7.65 -12.29
CA LEU A 329 -14.82 7.52 -11.44
C LEU A 329 -14.85 8.54 -10.29
N GLN A 330 -13.69 9.06 -9.90
CA GLN A 330 -13.55 10.19 -8.97
C GLN A 330 -13.60 11.56 -9.69
N GLU A 331 -14.04 11.59 -10.95
CA GLU A 331 -14.22 12.81 -11.76
C GLU A 331 -12.94 13.65 -11.90
N MET A 332 -11.78 13.01 -11.80
CA MET A 332 -10.51 13.70 -11.99
C MET A 332 -10.37 14.20 -13.43
N THR A 333 -9.79 15.39 -13.60
CA THR A 333 -9.56 15.94 -14.94
C THR A 333 -8.59 15.04 -15.74
N PRO A 334 -8.77 14.91 -17.07
CA PRO A 334 -7.88 14.09 -17.89
C PRO A 334 -6.40 14.46 -17.75
N ARG A 335 -6.09 15.76 -17.55
CA ARG A 335 -4.72 16.24 -17.35
C ARG A 335 -4.07 15.64 -16.10
N VAL A 336 -4.78 15.61 -14.98
CA VAL A 336 -4.24 15.03 -13.73
C VAL A 336 -4.07 13.52 -13.89
N ILE A 337 -5.02 12.85 -14.54
CA ILE A 337 -4.93 11.41 -14.80
C ILE A 337 -3.69 11.10 -15.65
N TYR A 338 -3.50 11.78 -16.79
CA TYR A 338 -2.35 11.53 -17.65
C TYR A 338 -1.01 11.89 -16.99
N ALA A 339 -0.95 13.00 -16.24
CA ALA A 339 0.26 13.36 -15.51
C ALA A 339 0.61 12.33 -14.43
N THR A 340 -0.39 11.84 -13.70
CA THR A 340 -0.22 10.82 -12.65
C THR A 340 0.22 9.49 -13.26
N THR A 341 -0.48 9.00 -14.27
CA THR A 341 -0.14 7.75 -14.97
C THR A 341 1.24 7.85 -15.63
N GLY A 342 1.56 8.96 -16.29
CA GLY A 342 2.87 9.20 -16.90
C GLY A 342 3.99 9.24 -15.86
N GLY A 343 3.77 9.90 -14.72
CA GLY A 343 4.72 9.94 -13.60
C GLY A 343 4.96 8.57 -12.98
N ILE A 344 3.90 7.77 -12.79
CA ILE A 344 4.01 6.39 -12.29
C ILE A 344 4.85 5.53 -13.26
N ILE A 345 4.54 5.57 -14.56
CA ILE A 345 5.29 4.81 -15.58
C ILE A 345 6.76 5.23 -15.60
N LEU A 346 7.04 6.54 -15.56
CA LEU A 346 8.39 7.07 -15.56
C LEU A 346 9.19 6.59 -14.34
N LEU A 347 8.63 6.73 -13.13
CA LEU A 347 9.32 6.37 -11.89
C LEU A 347 9.56 4.85 -11.78
N LEU A 348 8.57 4.03 -12.14
CA LEU A 348 8.73 2.57 -12.22
C LEU A 348 9.76 2.19 -13.29
N GLY A 349 9.66 2.79 -14.48
CA GLY A 349 10.58 2.55 -15.59
C GLY A 349 12.03 2.87 -15.22
N ILE A 350 12.29 4.02 -14.60
CA ILE A 350 13.61 4.40 -14.10
C ILE A 350 14.10 3.38 -13.07
N THR A 351 13.26 2.98 -12.11
CA THR A 351 13.63 2.03 -11.05
C THR A 351 13.98 0.66 -11.61
N VAL A 352 13.19 0.16 -12.56
CA VAL A 352 13.43 -1.11 -13.26
C VAL A 352 14.70 -1.04 -14.10
N LEU A 353 14.91 0.04 -14.86
CA LEU A 353 16.13 0.22 -15.67
C LEU A 353 17.39 0.27 -14.80
N GLN A 354 17.36 1.03 -13.69
CA GLN A 354 18.45 1.08 -12.72
C GLN A 354 18.73 -0.28 -12.10
N ARG A 355 17.70 -1.12 -11.90
CA ARG A 355 17.86 -2.48 -11.37
C ARG A 355 18.48 -3.42 -12.40
N ILE A 356 18.02 -3.36 -13.66
CA ILE A 356 18.53 -4.20 -14.74
C ILE A 356 20.00 -3.88 -15.05
N ARG A 357 20.40 -2.60 -15.03
CA ARG A 357 21.77 -2.14 -15.28
C ARG A 357 22.76 -2.38 -14.14
N ALA A 358 22.26 -2.68 -12.95
CA ALA A 358 23.09 -2.96 -11.77
C ALA A 358 23.39 -4.47 -11.59
N LYS A 359 22.95 -5.29 -12.54
CA LYS A 359 23.51 -6.62 -12.80
C LYS A 359 24.69 -6.45 -13.73
#